data_AF-A0A0P8A8J2-F1
#
_entry.id   AF-A0A0P8A8J2-F1
#
_cell.length_a   1.000
_cell.length_b   1.000
_cell.length_c   1.000
_cell.angle_alpha   90.00
_cell.angle_beta   90.00
_cell.angle_gamma   90.00
#
_symmetry.space_group_name_H-M   'P 1'
#
loop_
_entity.id
_entity.type
_entity.pdbx_description
1 polymer ?
#
loop_
_entity_poly.entity_id
_entity_poly.type
_entity_poly.pdbx_seq_one_letter_code
_entity_poly.pdbx_strand_id
1 'polypeptide(L)'
;MRGLSRSFIVTLCLFLAACQVELYGNLSQREANEMIAVLARSGIEATREPVSEGIFRVMVAESEMAAAVEALAGAGLPAERFQSLGEIFPGDGLIVSPYEQRIRTMHALNQEIARTISTISGVRNARVHIVLPELDLRGQPMNQPSASILIHHEPGLDTEPLTTRVRMLVTNAVQGMDFRNVAVAFFDASHGLSGAMGTAAASGAPAGDTAPPDARPDTATGAGTPPKPAAASSAQTPSAETGETAPPLPFMTRIAPYIFWAAALAMAAGAGFLAWRQRVATRGAS
;
A
#
# COMPACT_ATOMS: atom_id res chain seq x y z
N MET A 1 13.89 -19.24 -50.04
CA MET A 1 12.49 -18.91 -49.71
C MET A 1 11.99 -19.53 -48.39
N ARG A 2 12.55 -20.66 -47.91
CA ARG A 2 12.12 -21.32 -46.66
C ARG A 2 12.52 -20.60 -45.35
N GLY A 3 13.54 -19.73 -45.36
CA GLY A 3 13.94 -18.94 -44.19
C GLY A 3 13.03 -17.75 -43.89
N LEU A 4 12.41 -17.18 -44.92
CA LEU A 4 11.57 -15.98 -44.79
C LEU A 4 10.23 -16.30 -44.09
N SER A 5 9.64 -17.48 -44.34
CA SER A 5 8.43 -17.89 -43.62
C SER A 5 8.70 -18.26 -42.17
N ARG A 6 9.89 -18.76 -41.84
CA ARG A 6 10.27 -19.09 -40.46
C ARG A 6 10.47 -17.83 -39.60
N SER A 7 11.14 -16.80 -40.13
CA SER A 7 11.22 -15.51 -39.43
C SER A 7 9.85 -14.88 -39.23
N PHE A 8 8.98 -14.93 -40.25
CA PHE A 8 7.64 -14.36 -40.13
C PHE A 8 6.79 -15.07 -39.06
N ILE A 9 6.87 -16.40 -38.98
CA ILE A 9 6.16 -17.18 -37.95
C ILE A 9 6.71 -16.87 -36.55
N VAL A 10 8.04 -16.77 -36.38
CA VAL A 10 8.64 -16.43 -35.09
C VAL A 10 8.26 -15.02 -34.65
N THR A 11 8.31 -14.04 -35.56
CA THR A 11 7.89 -12.65 -35.26
C THR A 11 6.39 -12.58 -34.93
N LEU A 12 5.55 -13.34 -35.64
CA LEU A 12 4.12 -13.41 -35.36
C LEU A 12 3.84 -14.06 -33.99
N CYS A 13 4.51 -15.17 -33.66
CA CYS A 13 4.39 -15.81 -32.35
C CYS A 13 4.87 -14.90 -31.20
N LEU A 14 5.92 -14.11 -31.42
CA LEU A 14 6.40 -13.12 -30.44
C LEU A 14 5.38 -11.99 -30.23
N PHE A 15 4.64 -11.60 -31.29
CA PHE A 15 3.58 -10.61 -31.21
C PHE A 15 2.34 -11.10 -30.46
N LEU A 16 2.00 -12.39 -30.57
CA LEU A 16 0.85 -12.99 -29.89
C LEU A 16 1.10 -13.24 -28.39
N ALA A 17 2.36 -13.29 -27.95
CA ALA A 17 2.72 -13.49 -26.54
C ALA A 17 2.51 -12.24 -25.66
N ALA A 18 2.21 -11.08 -26.24
CA ALA A 18 2.11 -9.80 -25.53
C ALA A 18 0.71 -9.46 -24.97
N CYS A 19 -0.13 -10.46 -24.69
CA CYS A 19 -1.42 -10.24 -24.02
C CYS A 19 -1.20 -9.95 -22.52
N GLN A 20 -1.17 -8.66 -22.19
CA GLN A 20 -1.13 -8.16 -20.81
C GLN A 20 -2.57 -7.94 -20.29
N VAL A 21 -2.85 -8.37 -19.07
CA VAL A 21 -4.12 -8.23 -18.37
C VAL A 21 -3.93 -7.34 -17.13
N GLU A 22 -4.97 -6.58 -16.80
CA GLU A 22 -4.97 -5.72 -15.62
C GLU A 22 -5.10 -6.54 -14.34
N LEU A 23 -4.11 -6.43 -13.45
CA LEU A 23 -4.09 -7.11 -12.16
C LEU A 23 -4.78 -6.26 -11.08
N TYR A 24 -4.36 -5.01 -10.95
CA TYR A 24 -4.93 -4.02 -10.04
C TYR A 24 -4.90 -2.62 -10.68
N GLY A 25 -5.99 -1.87 -10.45
CA GLY A 25 -6.13 -0.48 -10.83
C GLY A 25 -6.31 0.43 -9.61
N ASN A 26 -6.36 1.74 -9.86
CA ASN A 26 -6.53 2.76 -8.82
C ASN A 26 -5.43 2.75 -7.73
N LEU A 27 -4.18 2.58 -8.16
CA LEU A 27 -3.01 2.53 -7.28
C LEU A 27 -2.29 3.88 -7.29
N SER A 28 -1.77 4.28 -6.13
CA SER A 28 -0.79 5.36 -6.06
C SER A 28 0.53 4.92 -6.69
N GLN A 29 1.35 5.90 -7.09
CA GLN A 29 2.70 5.65 -7.62
C GLN A 29 3.56 4.79 -6.67
N ARG A 30 3.43 4.98 -5.35
CA ARG A 30 4.18 4.23 -4.35
C ARG A 30 3.72 2.76 -4.30
N GLU A 31 2.42 2.53 -4.25
CA GLU A 31 1.83 1.18 -4.23
C GLU A 31 2.18 0.41 -5.52
N ALA A 32 2.06 1.05 -6.69
CA ALA A 32 2.41 0.43 -7.97
C ALA A 32 3.88 0.01 -8.03
N ASN A 33 4.80 0.84 -7.51
CA ASN A 33 6.23 0.51 -7.47
C ASN A 33 6.52 -0.64 -6.49
N GLU A 34 5.83 -0.67 -5.34
CA GLU A 34 5.98 -1.72 -4.34
C GLU A 34 5.52 -3.07 -4.89
N MET A 35 4.37 -3.10 -5.56
CA MET A 35 3.83 -4.30 -6.21
C MET A 35 4.75 -4.81 -7.33
N ILE A 36 5.25 -3.92 -8.20
CA ILE A 36 6.22 -4.31 -9.24
C ILE A 36 7.49 -4.86 -8.62
N ALA A 37 7.98 -4.28 -7.52
CA ALA A 37 9.18 -4.77 -6.86
C ALA A 37 8.98 -6.17 -6.26
N VAL A 38 7.79 -6.49 -5.73
CA VAL A 38 7.46 -7.84 -5.25
C VAL A 38 7.38 -8.82 -6.42
N LEU A 39 6.66 -8.48 -7.49
CA LEU A 39 6.49 -9.34 -8.67
C LEU A 39 7.82 -9.61 -9.39
N ALA A 40 8.68 -8.60 -9.50
CA ALA A 40 10.02 -8.75 -10.07
C ALA A 40 10.89 -9.71 -9.23
N ARG A 41 10.75 -9.72 -7.89
CA ARG A 41 11.47 -10.67 -7.02
C ARG A 41 10.96 -12.10 -7.17
N SER A 42 9.69 -12.30 -7.52
CA SER A 42 9.13 -13.62 -7.84
C SER A 42 9.37 -14.04 -9.29
N GLY A 43 10.09 -13.24 -10.09
CA GLY A 43 10.39 -13.54 -11.50
C GLY A 43 9.22 -13.32 -12.46
N ILE A 44 8.21 -12.56 -12.04
CA ILE A 44 7.01 -12.24 -12.84
C ILE A 44 7.22 -10.87 -13.49
N GLU A 45 7.05 -10.80 -14.82
CA GLU A 45 7.18 -9.54 -15.54
C GLU A 45 5.88 -8.71 -15.41
N ALA A 46 5.98 -7.61 -14.65
CA ALA A 46 4.88 -6.69 -14.43
C ALA A 46 5.20 -5.29 -14.97
N THR A 47 4.23 -4.68 -15.66
CA THR A 47 4.34 -3.33 -16.23
C THR A 47 3.38 -2.39 -15.52
N ARG A 48 3.84 -1.18 -15.15
CA ARG A 48 2.94 -0.10 -14.69
C ARG A 48 2.51 0.78 -15.86
N GLU A 49 1.23 1.13 -15.88
CA GLU A 49 0.68 2.11 -16.80
C GLU A 49 -0.02 3.25 -16.04
N PRO A 50 0.23 4.52 -16.40
CA PRO A 50 -0.53 5.63 -15.86
C PRO A 50 -1.93 5.65 -16.49
N VAL A 51 -2.97 5.70 -15.64
CA VAL A 51 -4.38 5.84 -16.07
C VAL A 51 -4.77 7.32 -16.10
N SER A 52 -4.41 8.04 -15.04
CA SER A 52 -4.61 9.49 -14.90
C SER A 52 -3.52 10.10 -14.02
N GLU A 53 -3.60 11.39 -13.73
CA GLU A 53 -2.63 12.06 -12.86
C GLU A 53 -2.58 11.40 -11.48
N GLY A 54 -1.44 10.81 -11.13
CA GLY A 54 -1.22 10.12 -9.85
C GLY A 54 -1.83 8.72 -9.72
N ILE A 55 -2.61 8.26 -10.69
CA ILE A 55 -3.29 6.95 -10.66
C ILE A 55 -2.64 5.99 -11.66
N PHE A 56 -2.22 4.84 -11.14
CA PHE A 56 -1.54 3.79 -11.89
C PHE A 56 -2.32 2.49 -11.85
N ARG A 57 -2.09 1.66 -12.87
CA ARG A 57 -2.49 0.26 -12.91
C ARG A 57 -1.27 -0.62 -13.15
N VAL A 58 -1.33 -1.84 -12.63
CA VAL A 58 -0.30 -2.87 -12.83
C VAL A 58 -0.85 -3.94 -13.76
N MET A 59 -0.11 -4.18 -14.83
CA MET A 59 -0.42 -5.14 -15.89
C MET A 59 0.56 -6.32 -15.81
N VAL A 60 0.07 -7.54 -16.02
CA VAL A 60 0.87 -8.78 -16.05
C VAL A 60 0.46 -9.63 -17.24
N ALA A 61 1.31 -10.58 -17.66
CA ALA A 61 0.92 -11.54 -18.68
C ALA A 61 -0.28 -12.40 -18.20
N GLU A 62 -1.24 -12.68 -19.08
CA GLU A 62 -2.42 -13.48 -18.73
C GLU A 62 -2.06 -14.85 -18.13
N SER A 63 -0.99 -15.47 -18.63
CA SER A 63 -0.47 -16.75 -18.13
C SER A 63 0.09 -16.69 -16.70
N GLU A 64 0.49 -15.50 -16.23
CA GLU A 64 1.14 -15.30 -14.93
C GLU A 64 0.21 -14.68 -13.88
N MET A 65 -1.05 -14.38 -14.24
CA MET A 65 -2.03 -13.73 -13.37
C MET A 65 -2.20 -14.45 -12.03
N ALA A 66 -2.37 -15.78 -12.04
CA ALA A 66 -2.57 -16.56 -10.81
C ALA A 66 -1.35 -16.51 -9.88
N ALA A 67 -0.15 -16.69 -10.46
CA ALA A 67 1.11 -16.62 -9.71
C ALA A 67 1.36 -15.20 -9.17
N ALA A 68 0.97 -14.17 -9.91
CA ALA A 68 1.10 -12.77 -9.50
C ALA A 68 0.21 -12.45 -8.29
N VAL A 69 -1.05 -12.90 -8.30
CA VAL A 69 -1.96 -12.73 -7.15
C VAL A 69 -1.43 -13.45 -5.92
N GLU A 70 -0.95 -14.69 -6.07
CA GLU A 70 -0.39 -15.47 -4.96
C GLU A 70 0.87 -14.82 -4.38
N ALA A 71 1.79 -14.36 -5.24
CA ALA A 71 3.01 -13.66 -4.82
C ALA A 71 2.71 -12.36 -4.07
N LEU A 72 1.71 -11.58 -4.53
CA LEU A 72 1.29 -10.35 -3.85
C LEU A 72 0.57 -10.64 -2.54
N ALA A 73 -0.30 -11.64 -2.49
CA ALA A 73 -0.99 -12.05 -1.27
C ALA A 73 -0.01 -12.54 -0.20
N GLY A 74 1.02 -13.30 -0.59
CA GLY A 74 2.11 -13.73 0.31
C GLY A 74 2.94 -12.57 0.87
N ALA A 75 3.00 -11.44 0.16
CA ALA A 75 3.63 -10.21 0.61
C ALA A 75 2.67 -9.26 1.36
N GLY A 76 1.40 -9.63 1.54
CA GLY A 76 0.39 -8.79 2.21
C GLY A 76 -0.06 -7.58 1.37
N LEU A 77 0.05 -7.65 0.05
CA LEU A 77 -0.42 -6.61 -0.87
C LEU A 77 -1.80 -6.96 -1.46
N PRO A 78 -2.66 -5.96 -1.74
CA PRO A 78 -2.44 -4.52 -1.60
C PRO A 78 -2.45 -4.06 -0.14
N ALA A 79 -1.56 -3.12 0.19
CA ALA A 79 -1.46 -2.59 1.54
C ALA A 79 -2.74 -1.86 1.95
N GLU A 80 -3.18 -2.05 3.20
CA GLU A 80 -4.28 -1.25 3.75
C GLU A 80 -3.93 0.23 3.76
N ARG A 81 -4.85 1.05 3.27
CA ARG A 81 -4.73 2.51 3.29
C ARG A 81 -5.27 3.04 4.62
N PHE A 82 -4.38 3.59 5.42
CA PHE A 82 -4.75 4.32 6.63
C PHE A 82 -5.00 5.79 6.29
N GLN A 83 -6.10 6.32 6.80
CA GLN A 83 -6.40 7.75 6.65
C GLN A 83 -5.40 8.56 7.48
N SER A 84 -4.80 9.57 6.87
CA SER A 84 -3.93 10.51 7.56
C SER A 84 -4.76 11.57 8.32
N LEU A 85 -4.13 12.28 9.26
CA LEU A 85 -4.83 13.34 10.01
C LEU A 85 -5.40 14.43 9.09
N GLY A 86 -4.71 14.73 7.99
CA GLY A 86 -5.16 15.71 6.99
C GLY A 86 -6.41 15.27 6.23
N GLU A 87 -6.67 13.96 6.11
CA GLU A 87 -7.88 13.43 5.48
C GLU A 87 -9.07 13.45 6.43
N ILE A 88 -8.85 13.20 7.72
CA ILE A 88 -9.92 13.15 8.74
C ILE A 88 -10.36 14.57 9.15
N PHE A 89 -9.42 15.51 9.24
CA PHE A 89 -9.68 16.90 9.63
C PHE A 89 -9.13 17.87 8.58
N PRO A 90 -9.78 17.97 7.40
CA PRO A 90 -9.41 18.93 6.37
C PRO A 90 -9.47 20.34 6.96
N GLY A 91 -8.40 21.13 6.78
CA GLY A 91 -8.22 22.45 7.38
C GLY A 91 -9.16 23.55 6.88
N ASP A 92 -10.24 23.19 6.19
CA ASP A 92 -11.10 24.09 5.41
C ASP A 92 -12.25 24.70 6.24
N GLY A 93 -12.35 24.34 7.52
CA GLY A 93 -13.31 24.92 8.46
C GLY A 93 -12.91 26.33 8.89
N LEU A 94 -13.84 27.30 8.80
CA LEU A 94 -13.64 28.68 9.29
C LEU A 94 -13.33 28.77 10.79
N ILE A 95 -13.68 27.74 11.57
CA ILE A 95 -13.47 27.67 13.02
C ILE A 95 -12.92 26.29 13.37
N VAL A 96 -11.74 26.24 13.99
CA VAL A 96 -11.10 25.02 14.51
C VAL A 96 -11.53 24.82 15.96
N SER A 97 -12.00 23.63 16.31
CA SER A 97 -12.37 23.34 17.70
C SER A 97 -11.12 23.23 18.60
N PRO A 98 -11.19 23.56 19.90
CA PRO A 98 -10.07 23.37 20.82
C PRO A 98 -9.55 21.93 20.86
N TYR A 99 -10.46 20.96 20.69
CA TYR A 99 -10.13 19.53 20.62
C TYR A 99 -9.33 19.19 19.34
N GLU A 100 -9.77 19.68 18.19
CA GLU A 100 -9.07 19.50 16.92
C GLU A 100 -7.68 20.14 16.93
N GLN A 101 -7.55 21.36 17.46
CA GLN A 101 -6.25 22.03 17.60
C GLN A 101 -5.31 21.17 18.46
N ARG A 102 -5.81 20.59 19.56
CA ARG A 102 -5.03 19.69 20.41
C ARG A 102 -4.56 18.44 19.65
N ILE A 103 -5.42 17.80 18.86
CA ILE A 103 -5.05 16.64 18.03
C ILE A 103 -3.97 17.03 17.02
N ARG A 104 -4.12 18.17 16.35
CA ARG A 104 -3.13 18.68 15.38
C ARG A 104 -1.78 18.95 16.03
N THR A 105 -1.77 19.62 17.19
CA THR A 105 -0.53 19.85 17.95
C THR A 105 0.13 18.53 18.35
N MET A 106 -0.64 17.55 18.83
CA MET A 106 -0.11 16.22 19.18
C MET A 106 0.49 15.51 17.97
N HIS A 107 -0.18 15.54 16.82
CA HIS A 107 0.34 14.94 15.59
C HIS A 107 1.61 15.64 15.10
N ALA A 108 1.66 16.97 15.15
CA ALA A 108 2.85 17.73 14.79
C ALA A 108 4.04 17.36 15.69
N LEU A 109 3.83 17.27 17.01
CA LEU A 109 4.86 16.83 17.96
C LEU A 109 5.33 15.39 17.66
N ASN A 110 4.40 14.48 17.39
CA ASN A 110 4.74 13.10 17.03
C ASN A 110 5.61 13.06 15.76
N GLN A 111 5.27 13.84 14.73
CA GLN A 111 6.04 13.90 13.48
C GLN A 111 7.42 14.51 13.68
N GLU A 112 7.54 15.59 14.46
CA GLU A 112 8.82 16.27 14.69
C GLU A 112 9.79 15.39 15.48
N ILE A 113 9.30 14.71 16.52
CA ILE A 113 10.11 13.77 17.30
C ILE A 113 10.46 12.54 16.46
N ALA A 114 9.50 11.98 15.71
CA ALA A 114 9.76 10.85 14.81
C ALA A 114 10.83 11.20 13.76
N ARG A 115 10.75 12.39 13.17
CA ARG A 115 11.75 12.91 12.24
C ARG A 115 13.11 13.03 12.90
N THR A 116 13.18 13.59 14.11
CA THR A 116 14.42 13.74 14.86
C THR A 116 15.08 12.39 15.13
N ILE A 117 14.33 11.40 15.62
CA ILE A 117 14.82 10.03 15.88
C ILE A 117 15.25 9.35 14.58
N SER A 118 14.55 9.60 13.47
CA SER A 118 14.89 9.03 12.16
C SER A 118 16.18 9.60 11.55
N THR A 119 16.73 10.71 12.06
CA THR A 119 18.04 11.22 11.62
C THR A 119 19.23 10.48 12.24
N ILE A 120 18.98 9.66 13.28
CA ILE A 120 20.02 8.89 13.96
C ILE A 120 20.53 7.79 13.03
N SER A 121 21.86 7.67 12.92
CA SER A 121 22.50 6.63 12.11
C SER A 121 22.05 5.22 12.52
N GLY A 122 21.65 4.41 11.55
CA GLY A 122 21.13 3.06 11.76
C GLY A 122 19.62 2.98 12.00
N VAL A 123 18.92 4.10 12.17
CA VAL A 123 17.45 4.14 12.21
C VAL A 123 16.90 4.34 10.80
N ARG A 124 16.04 3.43 10.35
CA ARG A 124 15.38 3.49 9.03
C ARG A 124 14.04 4.21 9.08
N ASN A 125 13.26 3.96 10.13
CA ASN A 125 11.96 4.57 10.33
C ASN A 125 11.65 4.62 11.83
N ALA A 126 11.06 5.71 12.30
CA ALA A 126 10.55 5.82 13.65
C ALA A 126 9.08 6.27 13.64
N ARG A 127 8.26 5.65 14.50
CA ARG A 127 6.89 6.09 14.79
C ARG A 127 6.78 6.43 16.25
N VAL A 128 6.11 7.55 16.54
CA VAL A 128 5.99 8.09 17.89
C VAL A 128 4.52 8.39 18.17
N HIS A 129 4.05 7.96 19.34
CA HIS A 129 2.71 8.26 19.84
C HIS A 129 2.83 8.84 21.25
N ILE A 130 2.53 10.12 21.38
CA ILE A 130 2.51 10.83 22.66
C ILE A 130 1.07 10.96 23.15
N VAL A 131 0.87 10.73 24.44
CA VAL A 131 -0.37 11.01 25.16
C VAL A 131 -0.08 12.15 26.13
N LEU A 132 -0.76 13.28 25.92
CA LEU A 132 -0.70 14.43 26.82
C LEU A 132 -1.81 14.36 27.86
N PRO A 133 -1.55 14.79 29.10
CA PRO A 133 -2.50 14.71 30.19
C PRO A 133 -3.71 15.61 29.94
N GLU A 134 -4.87 15.16 30.40
CA GLU A 134 -6.08 15.96 30.45
C GLU A 134 -6.07 16.83 31.71
N LEU A 135 -6.61 18.04 31.60
CA LEU A 135 -6.73 18.97 32.72
C LEU A 135 -8.11 18.81 33.35
N ASP A 136 -8.16 18.70 34.68
CA ASP A 136 -9.42 18.72 35.43
C ASP A 136 -10.04 20.13 35.44
N LEU A 137 -11.22 20.27 36.07
CA LEU A 137 -11.91 21.57 36.22
C LEU A 137 -11.09 22.61 37.01
N ARG A 138 -10.04 22.18 37.71
CA ARG A 138 -9.11 23.02 38.49
C ARG A 138 -7.78 23.25 37.75
N GLY A 139 -7.68 22.83 36.49
CA GLY A 139 -6.48 22.97 35.67
C GLY A 139 -5.33 22.04 36.08
N GLN A 140 -5.61 21.00 36.87
CA GLN A 140 -4.61 20.02 37.31
C GLN A 140 -4.54 18.83 36.33
N PRO A 141 -3.34 18.33 36.02
CA PRO A 141 -3.20 17.16 35.16
C PRO A 141 -3.79 15.91 35.85
N MET A 142 -4.72 15.25 35.18
CA MET A 142 -5.37 14.03 35.70
C MET A 142 -4.47 12.79 35.59
N ASN A 143 -3.60 12.77 34.57
CA ASN A 143 -2.69 11.66 34.28
C ASN A 143 -1.28 12.19 34.06
N GLN A 144 -0.28 11.31 34.03
CA GLN A 144 1.08 11.67 33.59
C GLN A 144 1.19 11.54 32.07
N PRO A 145 1.98 12.39 31.39
CA PRO A 145 2.31 12.18 29.98
C PRO A 145 3.03 10.84 29.77
N SER A 146 2.74 10.19 28.65
CA SER A 146 3.39 8.94 28.24
C SER A 146 3.69 8.93 26.74
N ALA A 147 4.72 8.20 26.34
CA ALA A 147 5.08 8.03 24.94
C ALA A 147 5.36 6.56 24.61
N SER A 148 4.95 6.16 23.41
CA SER A 148 5.31 4.88 22.80
C SER A 148 6.05 5.14 21.49
N ILE A 149 7.23 4.53 21.35
CA ILE A 149 8.14 4.75 20.25
C ILE A 149 8.46 3.41 19.62
N LEU A 150 8.23 3.31 18.31
CA LEU A 150 8.59 2.16 17.51
C LEU A 150 9.72 2.56 16.56
N ILE A 151 10.79 1.78 16.53
CA ILE A 151 11.98 2.06 15.74
C ILE A 151 12.29 0.85 14.86
N HIS A 152 12.27 1.06 13.55
CA HIS A 152 12.86 0.13 12.59
C HIS A 152 14.33 0.48 12.38
N HIS A 153 15.22 -0.47 12.63
CA HIS A 153 16.66 -0.25 12.54
C HIS A 153 17.35 -1.24 11.60
N GLU A 154 18.55 -0.87 11.18
CA GLU A 154 19.42 -1.77 10.41
C GLU A 154 19.95 -2.91 11.29
N PRO A 155 20.18 -4.10 10.71
CA PRO A 155 20.81 -5.21 11.44
C PRO A 155 22.19 -4.79 11.99
N GLY A 156 22.49 -5.16 13.23
CA GLY A 156 23.78 -4.89 13.88
C GLY A 156 23.87 -3.56 14.65
N LEU A 157 22.79 -2.80 14.75
CA LEU A 157 22.72 -1.62 15.63
C LEU A 157 22.61 -2.04 17.10
N ASP A 158 23.41 -1.43 17.97
CA ASP A 158 23.30 -1.61 19.43
C ASP A 158 22.11 -0.81 19.98
N THR A 159 21.06 -1.52 20.40
CA THR A 159 19.78 -0.93 20.81
C THR A 159 19.75 -0.47 22.27
N GLU A 160 20.60 -1.03 23.15
CA GLU A 160 20.62 -0.69 24.58
C GLU A 160 21.02 0.78 24.83
N PRO A 161 22.18 1.26 24.31
CA PRO A 161 22.56 2.66 24.46
C PRO A 161 21.58 3.61 23.76
N LEU A 162 21.01 3.16 22.63
CA LEU A 162 20.06 3.95 21.86
C LEU A 162 18.75 4.17 22.62
N THR A 163 18.25 3.13 23.30
CA THR A 163 17.06 3.19 24.15
C THR A 163 17.16 4.34 25.16
N THR A 164 18.29 4.41 25.88
CA THR A 164 18.50 5.43 26.91
C THR A 164 18.56 6.83 26.32
N ARG A 165 19.26 7.00 25.18
CA ARG A 165 19.37 8.31 24.50
C ARG A 165 18.04 8.78 23.93
N VAL A 166 17.28 7.89 23.28
CA VAL A 166 15.94 8.19 22.76
C VAL A 166 15.01 8.58 23.89
N ARG A 167 15.04 7.84 25.00
CA ARG A 167 14.23 8.15 26.18
C ARG A 167 14.54 9.54 26.75
N MET A 168 15.82 9.85 26.93
CA MET A 168 16.27 11.18 27.37
C MET A 168 15.85 12.29 26.41
N LEU A 169 15.91 12.05 25.10
CA LEU A 169 15.50 13.04 24.10
C LEU A 169 14.00 13.35 24.25
N VAL A 170 13.16 12.31 24.34
CA VAL A 170 11.71 12.50 24.39
C VAL A 170 11.25 13.09 25.72
N THR A 171 11.83 12.69 26.85
CA THR A 171 11.51 13.30 28.16
C THR A 171 11.84 14.78 28.21
N ASN A 172 12.89 15.23 27.51
CA ASN A 172 13.23 16.65 27.44
C ASN A 172 12.41 17.40 26.37
N ALA A 173 11.88 16.70 25.37
CA ALA A 173 11.03 17.28 24.34
C ALA A 173 9.58 17.52 24.81
N VAL A 174 9.09 16.74 25.78
CA VAL A 174 7.71 16.82 26.27
C VAL A 174 7.67 17.21 27.74
N GLN A 175 6.96 18.29 28.05
CA GLN A 175 6.85 18.80 29.42
C GLN A 175 6.18 17.79 30.36
N GLY A 176 6.77 17.60 31.54
CA GLY A 176 6.23 16.74 32.59
C GLY A 176 6.30 15.23 32.29
N MET A 177 7.03 14.81 31.25
CA MET A 177 7.19 13.40 30.91
C MET A 177 8.29 12.75 31.74
N ASP A 178 7.93 11.67 32.44
CA ASP A 178 8.90 10.87 33.20
C ASP A 178 9.61 9.86 32.29
N PHE A 179 10.88 9.57 32.59
CA PHE A 179 11.70 8.58 31.90
C PHE A 179 11.03 7.19 31.86
N ARG A 180 10.34 6.80 32.93
CA ARG A 180 9.66 5.51 33.04
C ARG A 180 8.41 5.39 32.16
N ASN A 181 7.84 6.51 31.72
CA ASN A 181 6.60 6.54 30.93
C ASN A 181 6.86 6.54 29.41
N VAL A 182 8.10 6.23 29.01
CA VAL A 182 8.52 6.16 27.60
C VAL A 182 8.91 4.73 27.26
N ALA A 183 8.04 4.07 26.51
CA ALA A 183 8.26 2.74 25.97
C ALA A 183 8.93 2.83 24.59
N VAL A 184 10.00 2.05 24.39
CA VAL A 184 10.72 1.97 23.12
C VAL A 184 10.74 0.52 22.67
N ALA A 185 10.28 0.27 21.45
CA ALA A 185 10.27 -1.03 20.81
C ALA A 185 11.12 -0.98 19.54
N PHE A 186 11.99 -1.97 19.36
CA PHE A 186 12.88 -2.09 18.22
C PHE A 186 12.47 -3.26 17.35
N PHE A 187 12.50 -3.04 16.03
CA PHE A 187 12.27 -4.05 15.02
C PHE A 187 13.40 -3.95 13.98
N ASP A 188 13.96 -5.08 13.57
CA ASP A 188 14.90 -5.08 12.48
C ASP A 188 14.18 -4.82 11.13
N ALA A 189 14.91 -4.20 10.19
CA ALA A 189 14.37 -3.91 8.86
C ALA A 189 14.09 -5.19 8.03
N SER A 190 14.63 -6.34 8.42
CA SER A 190 14.35 -7.64 7.80
C SER A 190 12.94 -8.16 8.11
N HIS A 191 12.38 -7.82 9.27
CA HIS A 191 11.05 -8.28 9.67
C HIS A 191 9.89 -7.59 8.93
N GLY A 192 10.16 -6.50 8.19
CA GLY A 192 9.15 -5.70 7.49
C GLY A 192 8.48 -6.38 6.28
N LEU A 193 8.90 -7.59 5.91
CA LEU A 193 8.35 -8.36 4.79
C LEU A 193 8.00 -9.81 5.15
N SER A 194 8.06 -10.19 6.43
CA SER A 194 7.85 -11.58 6.89
C SER A 194 6.74 -11.67 7.93
N GLY A 195 5.64 -10.94 7.71
CA GLY A 195 4.45 -10.94 8.58
C GLY A 195 3.29 -11.76 8.02
N ALA A 196 3.54 -12.79 7.21
CA ALA A 196 2.51 -13.71 6.72
C ALA A 196 3.01 -15.16 6.56
N MET A 197 4.04 -15.55 7.32
CA MET A 197 4.47 -16.96 7.39
C MET A 197 4.81 -17.34 8.83
N GLY A 198 3.75 -17.55 9.61
CA GLY A 198 3.78 -18.22 10.88
C GLY A 198 2.59 -19.17 10.93
N THR A 199 2.72 -20.32 10.26
CA THR A 199 1.88 -21.48 10.52
C THR A 199 2.05 -21.83 11.99
N ALA A 200 1.06 -21.48 12.81
CA ALA A 200 0.92 -21.99 14.16
C ALA A 200 0.60 -23.50 14.08
N ALA A 201 1.65 -24.29 13.86
CA ALA A 201 1.64 -25.72 14.09
C ALA A 201 1.52 -25.93 15.60
N ALA A 202 0.42 -26.58 15.99
CA ALA A 202 0.04 -26.89 17.34
C ALA A 202 1.18 -27.54 18.15
N SER A 203 1.60 -26.88 19.22
CA SER A 203 2.24 -27.54 20.36
C SER A 203 1.17 -27.93 21.37
N GLY A 204 0.89 -29.22 21.46
CA GLY A 204 0.00 -29.78 22.47
C GLY A 204 0.51 -29.54 23.87
N ALA A 205 -0.38 -29.06 24.75
CA ALA A 205 -0.22 -29.12 26.19
C ALA A 205 -1.33 -30.02 26.76
N PRO A 206 -1.02 -30.86 27.77
CA PRO A 206 -1.91 -31.93 28.21
C PRO A 206 -3.04 -31.40 29.10
N ALA A 207 -4.20 -32.04 28.96
CA ALA A 207 -5.36 -31.86 29.83
C ALA A 207 -5.06 -32.40 31.25
N GLY A 208 -5.17 -31.52 32.24
CA GLY A 208 -5.29 -31.88 33.65
C GLY A 208 -6.73 -31.63 34.09
N ASP A 209 -7.46 -32.71 34.34
CA ASP A 209 -8.76 -32.72 35.00
C ASP A 209 -8.62 -32.25 36.46
N THR A 210 -9.44 -31.29 36.88
CA THR A 210 -10.10 -31.32 38.20
C THR A 210 -11.36 -30.46 38.18
N ALA A 211 -12.47 -31.11 38.50
CA ALA A 211 -13.82 -30.56 38.64
C ALA A 211 -13.99 -29.68 39.92
N PRO A 212 -15.07 -28.88 40.00
CA PRO A 212 -15.24 -27.82 41.01
C PRO A 212 -16.06 -28.29 42.23
N PRO A 213 -16.13 -27.47 43.31
CA PRO A 213 -17.29 -27.50 44.20
C PRO A 213 -18.04 -26.16 44.25
N ASP A 214 -19.36 -26.32 44.31
CA ASP A 214 -20.41 -25.32 44.41
C ASP A 214 -20.26 -24.32 45.56
N ALA A 215 -20.65 -23.07 45.30
CA ALA A 215 -21.34 -22.22 46.28
C ALA A 215 -22.12 -21.10 45.56
N ARG A 216 -23.45 -21.20 45.59
CA ARG A 216 -24.42 -20.09 45.53
C ARG A 216 -25.28 -20.20 46.81
N PRO A 217 -26.08 -19.18 47.21
CA PRO A 217 -26.36 -17.87 46.60
C PRO A 217 -26.00 -16.72 47.58
N ASP A 218 -26.08 -15.44 47.21
CA ASP A 218 -27.24 -14.62 47.57
C ASP A 218 -27.31 -13.28 46.79
N THR A 219 -28.56 -12.86 46.67
CA THR A 219 -29.22 -11.69 46.08
C THR A 219 -28.54 -10.32 46.24
N ALA A 220 -28.58 -9.49 45.18
CA ALA A 220 -29.56 -8.39 45.02
C ALA A 220 -29.15 -7.36 43.93
N THR A 221 -30.08 -7.14 43.00
CA THR A 221 -30.54 -5.82 42.49
C THR A 221 -29.55 -4.87 41.80
N GLY A 222 -29.82 -4.57 40.53
CA GLY A 222 -29.41 -3.29 39.94
C GLY A 222 -29.30 -3.24 38.41
N ALA A 223 -30.46 -3.07 37.75
CA ALA A 223 -30.71 -2.31 36.53
C ALA A 223 -29.59 -2.08 35.48
N GLY A 224 -29.89 -2.38 34.20
CA GLY A 224 -29.20 -1.74 33.07
C GLY A 224 -29.17 -2.55 31.77
N THR A 225 -30.34 -2.82 31.17
CA THR A 225 -30.44 -3.36 29.80
C THR A 225 -29.88 -2.35 28.79
N PRO A 226 -28.94 -2.72 27.90
CA PRO A 226 -28.52 -1.85 26.80
C PRO A 226 -29.59 -1.83 25.69
N PRO A 227 -29.96 -0.66 25.15
CA PRO A 227 -30.95 -0.59 24.08
C PRO A 227 -30.33 -0.96 22.71
N LYS A 228 -31.06 -1.84 22.02
CA LYS A 228 -31.05 -2.09 20.58
C LYS A 228 -31.35 -0.79 19.80
N PRO A 229 -30.57 -0.39 18.78
CA PRO A 229 -31.06 0.58 17.82
C PRO A 229 -32.04 -0.10 16.86
N ALA A 230 -33.31 0.27 17.01
CA ALA A 230 -34.35 0.02 16.04
C ALA A 230 -34.13 0.87 14.78
N ALA A 231 -34.63 0.32 13.68
CA ALA A 231 -34.65 0.92 12.37
C ALA A 231 -35.16 2.36 12.36
N ALA A 232 -34.42 3.24 11.69
CA ALA A 232 -34.93 4.46 11.11
C ALA A 232 -34.85 4.32 9.59
N SER A 233 -35.97 3.86 9.02
CA SER A 233 -36.31 4.00 7.62
C SER A 233 -36.88 5.41 7.42
N SER A 234 -36.22 6.23 6.62
CA SER A 234 -36.83 7.40 5.99
C SER A 234 -36.21 7.65 4.62
N ALA A 235 -36.92 7.12 3.62
CA ALA A 235 -37.22 7.74 2.33
C ALA A 235 -36.11 8.53 1.63
N GLN A 236 -35.45 7.84 0.69
CA GLN A 236 -34.78 8.43 -0.45
C GLN A 236 -35.82 8.71 -1.54
N THR A 237 -35.93 9.95 -2.01
CA THR A 237 -36.46 10.30 -3.33
C THR A 237 -35.33 10.97 -4.10
N PRO A 238 -34.77 10.37 -5.18
CA PRO A 238 -33.95 11.12 -6.10
C PRO A 238 -34.82 11.53 -7.30
N SER A 239 -35.09 12.83 -7.38
CA SER A 239 -35.51 13.49 -8.62
C SER A 239 -34.36 13.41 -9.63
N ALA A 240 -34.75 13.15 -10.87
CA ALA A 240 -33.88 13.10 -12.04
C ALA A 240 -33.21 14.46 -12.30
N GLU A 241 -31.91 14.43 -12.57
CA GLU A 241 -31.25 15.42 -13.42
C GLU A 241 -30.46 14.71 -14.52
N THR A 242 -30.93 14.95 -15.74
CA THR A 242 -30.35 14.52 -17.02
C THR A 242 -29.11 15.37 -17.31
N GLY A 243 -27.94 14.75 -17.17
CA GLY A 243 -26.66 15.29 -17.62
C GLY A 243 -25.96 14.25 -18.49
N GLU A 244 -26.35 14.22 -19.76
CA GLU A 244 -25.82 13.33 -20.78
C GLU A 244 -24.32 13.57 -20.98
N THR A 245 -23.48 12.62 -20.56
CA THR A 245 -22.05 12.57 -20.94
C THR A 245 -21.75 11.19 -21.50
N ALA A 246 -21.31 11.18 -22.75
CA ALA A 246 -21.10 10.01 -23.59
C ALA A 246 -20.05 9.03 -23.04
N PRO A 247 -20.18 7.72 -23.31
CA PRO A 247 -19.20 6.72 -22.86
C PRO A 247 -17.85 6.92 -23.56
N PRO A 248 -16.71 6.77 -22.87
CA PRO A 248 -15.41 6.76 -23.53
C PRO A 248 -15.33 5.54 -24.45
N LEU A 249 -15.08 5.78 -25.74
CA LEU A 249 -14.96 4.74 -26.75
C LEU A 249 -13.81 3.77 -26.41
N PRO A 250 -13.96 2.47 -26.72
CA PRO A 250 -12.92 1.47 -26.50
C PRO A 250 -11.63 1.79 -27.27
N PHE A 251 -10.49 1.49 -26.66
CA PHE A 251 -9.12 1.78 -27.16
C PHE A 251 -8.82 1.25 -28.58
N MET A 252 -9.66 0.35 -29.12
CA MET A 252 -9.53 -0.20 -30.48
C MET A 252 -9.56 0.87 -31.59
N THR A 253 -10.13 2.06 -31.35
CA THR A 253 -10.15 3.15 -32.36
C THR A 253 -8.93 4.06 -32.33
N ARG A 254 -8.01 3.95 -31.36
CA ARG A 254 -6.82 4.83 -31.26
C ARG A 254 -5.54 4.27 -31.90
N ILE A 255 -5.46 2.96 -32.13
CA ILE A 255 -4.27 2.30 -32.71
C ILE A 255 -4.41 2.05 -34.22
N ALA A 256 -5.61 2.21 -34.77
CA ALA A 256 -5.93 2.03 -36.19
C ALA A 256 -4.98 2.76 -37.18
N PRO A 257 -4.52 4.01 -36.95
CA PRO A 257 -3.62 4.67 -37.89
C PRO A 257 -2.18 4.12 -37.85
N TYR A 258 -1.73 3.55 -36.73
CA TYR A 258 -0.38 3.01 -36.60
C TYR A 258 -0.23 1.63 -37.25
N ILE A 259 -1.27 0.80 -37.21
CA ILE A 259 -1.29 -0.49 -37.91
C ILE A 259 -1.26 -0.27 -39.44
N PHE A 260 -1.96 0.76 -39.93
CA PHE A 260 -1.94 1.11 -41.36
C PHE A 260 -0.56 1.61 -41.81
N TRP A 261 0.13 2.42 -41.00
CA TRP A 261 1.49 2.86 -41.28
C TRP A 261 2.52 1.74 -41.18
N ALA A 262 2.40 0.83 -40.22
CA ALA A 262 3.30 -0.32 -40.09
C ALA A 262 3.16 -1.30 -41.29
N ALA A 263 1.93 -1.55 -41.75
CA ALA A 263 1.68 -2.35 -42.95
C ALA A 263 2.21 -1.68 -44.24
N ALA A 264 2.07 -0.35 -44.36
CA ALA A 264 2.60 0.40 -45.49
C ALA A 264 4.14 0.38 -45.53
N LEU A 265 4.81 0.46 -44.39
CA LEU A 265 6.27 0.44 -44.29
C LEU A 265 6.85 -0.95 -44.61
N ALA A 266 6.13 -2.02 -44.22
CA ALA A 266 6.47 -3.39 -44.60
C ALA A 266 6.31 -3.65 -46.11
N MET A 267 5.28 -3.10 -46.75
CA MET A 267 5.10 -3.21 -48.21
C MET A 267 6.13 -2.40 -49.00
N ALA A 268 6.54 -1.23 -48.51
CA ALA A 268 7.59 -0.43 -49.13
C ALA A 268 8.97 -1.13 -49.11
N ALA A 269 9.30 -1.80 -47.99
CA ALA A 269 10.52 -2.59 -47.89
C ALA A 269 10.51 -3.83 -48.81
N GLY A 270 9.34 -4.47 -48.98
CA GLY A 270 9.16 -5.59 -49.90
C GLY A 270 9.33 -5.21 -51.38
N ALA A 271 8.79 -4.06 -51.79
CA ALA A 271 8.92 -3.56 -53.16
C ALA A 271 10.36 -3.16 -53.50
N GLY A 272 11.09 -2.55 -52.56
CA GLY A 272 12.51 -2.22 -52.72
C GLY A 272 13.39 -3.45 -52.94
N PHE A 273 13.10 -4.57 -52.26
CA PHE A 273 13.84 -5.82 -52.41
C PHE A 273 13.58 -6.50 -53.77
N LEU A 274 12.35 -6.42 -54.28
CA LEU A 274 12.00 -6.99 -55.60
C LEU A 274 12.64 -6.19 -56.75
N ALA A 275 12.69 -4.86 -56.62
CA ALA A 275 13.35 -3.98 -57.58
C ALA A 275 14.88 -4.14 -57.59
N TRP A 276 15.51 -4.34 -56.42
CA TRP A 276 16.93 -4.69 -56.33
C TRP A 276 17.22 -6.02 -57.02
N ARG A 277 16.37 -7.03 -56.82
CA ARG A 277 16.55 -8.37 -57.42
C ARG A 277 16.45 -8.35 -58.95
N GLN A 278 15.52 -7.56 -59.51
CA GLN A 278 15.40 -7.41 -60.97
C GLN A 278 16.60 -6.68 -61.59
N ARG A 279 17.18 -5.71 -60.87
CA ARG A 279 18.36 -4.95 -61.31
C ARG A 279 19.67 -5.75 -61.25
N VAL A 280 19.75 -6.74 -60.35
CA VAL A 280 20.90 -7.66 -60.27
C VAL A 280 20.84 -8.72 -61.38
N ALA A 281 19.64 -9.14 -61.80
CA ALA A 281 19.48 -10.14 -62.86
C ALA A 281 19.83 -9.60 -64.27
N THR A 282 19.62 -8.31 -64.55
CA THR A 282 19.89 -7.71 -65.86
C THR A 282 21.34 -7.28 -66.09
N ARG A 283 22.20 -7.33 -65.06
CA ARG A 283 23.65 -7.04 -65.18
C ARG A 283 24.52 -8.27 -65.49
N GLY A 284 23.93 -9.46 -65.61
CA GLY A 284 24.65 -10.72 -65.89
C GLY A 284 24.54 -11.23 -67.33
N ALA A 285 23.96 -10.45 -68.25
CA ALA A 285 23.78 -10.85 -69.66
C ALA A 285 24.33 -9.75 -70.60
N SER A 286 25.66 -9.64 -70.63
CA SER A 286 26.44 -8.97 -71.67
C SER A 286 27.80 -9.64 -71.76
#